data_AF-A0A7Y5A1Q2-F1
#
_entry.id   AF-A0A7Y5A1Q2-F1
#
_cell.length_a   1.000
_cell.length_b   1.000
_cell.length_c   1.000
_cell.angle_alpha   90.00
_cell.angle_beta   90.00
_cell.angle_gamma   90.00
#
_symmetry.space_group_name_H-M   'P 1'
#
loop_
_entity.id
_entity.type
_entity.pdbx_description
1 polymer ?
#
loop_
_entity_poly.entity_id
_entity_poly.type
_entity_poly.pdbx_seq_one_letter_code
_entity_poly.pdbx_strand_id
1 'polypeptide(L)'
;MKRQDFENALNSLDELLSTANLGEEYFQEWFETNRIIFDALGFKKVIPHGIQKSDTNKNIPDFLVQKMDDTWWILELKRPDTEILKSQKKRINFYNSFRDYISQCHEYNEFFDEKVNRDNFNSKYNVDIHKNLKSVVVAGRNDGLDRTKVHQILYNEGAKIELLTYDDIRNYLEYFRANLYSKYENFPGCSIHYLLKIFRLRNSQNFIFDLGNDLTRNRISAYIDKNDYLTYRIIDNNGDKQYLRIKEKSFGFEYGQPCYICFDFGIGSDNSLINLEINGKYFKDIVLDSMDFDFSFIIDQENKDGYLNMTLGSDISSNELSNFYQGELVMYGRTFKFQEKTEIRNYFLFNDKERNYFPMVGKTQARCVKNNIK
;
A
#
# COMPACT_ATOMS: atom_id res chain seq x y z
N MET A 1 3.42 6.93 6.29
CA MET A 1 4.33 6.52 5.19
C MET A 1 4.38 5.00 5.08
N LYS A 2 4.80 4.26 6.12
CA LYS A 2 4.92 2.78 6.09
C LYS A 2 3.71 2.01 5.53
N ARG A 3 2.46 2.42 5.80
CA ARG A 3 1.26 1.75 5.26
C ARG A 3 1.26 1.66 3.74
N GLN A 4 1.37 2.82 3.09
CA GLN A 4 1.33 2.92 1.63
C GLN A 4 2.44 2.08 1.01
N ASP A 5 3.62 2.10 1.62
CA ASP A 5 4.78 1.37 1.11
C ASP A 5 4.51 -0.14 1.11
N PHE A 6 3.96 -0.69 2.21
CA PHE A 6 3.56 -2.10 2.28
C PHE A 6 2.43 -2.45 1.29
N GLU A 7 1.38 -1.64 1.23
CA GLU A 7 0.24 -1.89 0.34
C GLU A 7 0.63 -1.78 -1.15
N ASN A 8 1.52 -0.85 -1.50
CA ASN A 8 2.08 -0.73 -2.85
C ASN A 8 2.98 -1.92 -3.19
N ALA A 9 3.84 -2.34 -2.25
CA ALA A 9 4.68 -3.50 -2.44
C ALA A 9 3.82 -4.76 -2.66
N LEU A 10 2.78 -4.98 -1.85
CA LEU A 10 1.85 -6.10 -2.03
C LEU A 10 1.19 -6.11 -3.40
N ASN A 11 0.57 -4.99 -3.79
CA ASN A 11 -0.15 -4.90 -5.07
C ASN A 11 0.79 -5.06 -6.27
N SER A 12 1.95 -4.40 -6.25
CA SER A 12 2.92 -4.49 -7.35
C SER A 12 3.60 -5.86 -7.42
N LEU A 13 3.79 -6.54 -6.28
CA LEU A 13 4.28 -7.91 -6.27
C LEU A 13 3.23 -8.86 -6.87
N ASP A 14 1.96 -8.71 -6.51
CA ASP A 14 0.87 -9.51 -7.07
C ASP A 14 0.75 -9.32 -8.60
N GLU A 15 0.89 -8.09 -9.08
CA GLU A 15 0.96 -7.79 -10.52
C GLU A 15 2.17 -8.49 -11.18
N LEU A 16 3.37 -8.33 -10.59
CA LEU A 16 4.60 -8.95 -11.08
C LEU A 16 4.50 -10.47 -11.17
N LEU A 17 3.87 -11.11 -10.17
CA LEU A 17 3.70 -12.56 -10.10
C LEU A 17 2.61 -13.10 -11.04
N SER A 18 1.60 -12.29 -11.35
CA SER A 18 0.56 -12.65 -12.32
C SER A 18 1.02 -12.52 -13.77
N THR A 19 2.12 -11.82 -14.01
CA THR A 19 2.68 -11.63 -15.35
C THR A 19 3.59 -12.81 -15.72
N ALA A 20 3.17 -13.59 -16.73
CA ALA A 20 3.92 -14.75 -17.18
C ALA A 20 5.23 -14.36 -17.91
N ASN A 21 6.27 -15.19 -17.77
CA ASN A 21 7.53 -15.13 -18.51
C ASN A 21 8.39 -13.86 -18.29
N LEU A 22 8.30 -13.22 -17.12
CA LEU A 22 9.24 -12.16 -16.76
C LEU A 22 10.63 -12.73 -16.45
N GLY A 23 11.66 -11.99 -16.87
CA GLY A 23 13.05 -12.27 -16.53
C GLY A 23 13.40 -11.91 -15.08
N GLU A 24 14.55 -12.37 -14.58
CA GLU A 24 15.03 -12.10 -13.22
C GLU A 24 15.24 -10.60 -12.96
N GLU A 25 15.60 -9.84 -14.01
CA GLU A 25 15.85 -8.40 -13.96
C GLU A 25 14.64 -7.60 -13.46
N TYR A 26 13.41 -8.04 -13.75
CA TYR A 26 12.19 -7.37 -13.28
C TYR A 26 11.99 -7.55 -11.77
N PHE A 27 12.37 -8.72 -11.25
CA PHE A 27 12.32 -8.98 -9.81
C PHE A 27 13.41 -8.21 -9.08
N GLN A 28 14.61 -8.11 -9.67
CA GLN A 28 15.68 -7.27 -9.16
C GLN A 28 15.24 -5.80 -9.05
N GLU A 29 14.71 -5.22 -10.13
CA GLU A 29 14.21 -3.84 -10.15
C GLU A 29 13.10 -3.62 -9.11
N TRP A 30 12.20 -4.60 -8.98
CA TRP A 30 11.13 -4.54 -8.00
C TRP A 30 11.68 -4.51 -6.56
N PHE A 31 12.64 -5.37 -6.21
CA PHE A 31 13.27 -5.37 -4.88
C PHE A 31 14.05 -4.07 -4.61
N GLU A 32 14.77 -3.56 -5.60
CA GLU A 32 15.50 -2.28 -5.48
C GLU A 32 14.56 -1.10 -5.22
N THR A 33 13.40 -1.09 -5.89
CA THR A 33 12.38 -0.04 -5.76
C THR A 33 11.59 -0.15 -4.44
N ASN A 34 11.23 -1.37 -4.03
CA ASN A 34 10.36 -1.62 -2.89
C ASN A 34 11.14 -1.92 -1.60
N ARG A 35 11.97 -0.97 -1.14
CA ARG A 35 12.88 -1.19 -0.01
C ARG A 35 12.21 -1.67 1.29
N ILE A 36 10.92 -1.43 1.47
CA ILE A 36 10.13 -1.89 2.61
C ILE A 36 10.15 -3.42 2.78
N ILE A 37 10.41 -4.18 1.70
CA ILE A 37 10.55 -5.63 1.81
C ILE A 37 11.73 -6.04 2.69
N PHE A 38 12.84 -5.29 2.64
CA PHE A 38 14.01 -5.59 3.46
C PHE A 38 13.73 -5.34 4.94
N ASP A 39 12.98 -4.28 5.27
CA ASP A 39 12.49 -4.04 6.62
C ASP A 39 11.61 -5.21 7.10
N ALA A 40 10.70 -5.70 6.25
CA ALA A 40 9.83 -6.84 6.55
C ALA A 40 10.63 -8.14 6.80
N LEU A 41 11.73 -8.33 6.07
CA LEU A 41 12.64 -9.47 6.24
C LEU A 41 13.65 -9.27 7.41
N GLY A 42 13.56 -8.16 8.12
CA GLY A 42 14.40 -7.84 9.29
C GLY A 42 15.82 -7.40 8.93
N PHE A 43 16.01 -6.81 7.75
CA PHE A 43 17.29 -6.24 7.31
C PHE A 43 17.29 -4.72 7.48
N LYS A 44 18.38 -4.17 8.01
CA LYS A 44 18.55 -2.73 8.26
C LYS A 44 19.37 -1.99 7.21
N LYS A 45 20.21 -2.71 6.46
CA LYS A 45 21.05 -2.14 5.39
C LYS A 45 21.05 -3.09 4.19
N VAL A 46 21.10 -2.50 3.00
CA VAL A 46 21.05 -3.22 1.71
C VAL A 46 22.03 -2.57 0.75
N ILE A 47 22.86 -3.39 0.11
CA ILE A 47 23.79 -2.99 -0.95
C ILE A 47 23.46 -3.86 -2.18
N PRO A 48 22.83 -3.30 -3.23
CA PRO A 48 22.61 -4.04 -4.46
C PRO A 48 23.95 -4.28 -5.18
N HIS A 49 24.10 -5.43 -5.81
CA HIS A 49 25.26 -5.76 -6.64
C HIS A 49 26.62 -5.54 -5.92
N GLY A 50 26.74 -6.07 -4.70
CA GLY A 50 27.82 -5.73 -3.76
C GLY A 50 29.25 -6.06 -4.23
N ILE A 51 29.44 -6.90 -5.25
CA ILE A 51 30.75 -7.30 -5.77
C ILE A 51 31.04 -6.60 -7.11
N GLN A 52 32.29 -6.23 -7.36
CA GLN A 52 32.70 -5.64 -8.64
C GLN A 52 33.00 -6.75 -9.66
N LYS A 53 32.48 -6.63 -10.89
CA LYS A 53 32.91 -7.46 -12.01
C LYS A 53 34.42 -7.27 -12.19
N SER A 54 35.17 -8.36 -12.04
CA SER A 54 36.51 -8.45 -12.61
C SER A 54 36.43 -9.27 -13.89
N ASP A 55 37.45 -9.21 -14.75
CA ASP A 55 37.51 -10.03 -15.96
C ASP A 55 37.42 -11.55 -15.66
N THR A 56 37.69 -11.94 -14.41
CA THR A 56 37.64 -13.32 -13.92
C THR A 56 36.38 -13.66 -13.09
N ASN A 57 35.80 -12.72 -12.32
CA ASN A 57 34.56 -12.96 -11.57
C ASN A 57 33.35 -12.36 -12.27
N LYS A 58 32.60 -13.23 -12.96
CA LYS A 58 31.29 -12.90 -13.56
C LYS A 58 30.14 -12.90 -12.55
N ASN A 59 30.28 -13.57 -11.42
CA ASN A 59 29.18 -13.76 -10.47
C ASN A 59 29.16 -12.59 -9.48
N ILE A 60 28.07 -11.83 -9.47
CA ILE A 60 27.78 -10.77 -8.50
C ILE A 60 26.48 -11.14 -7.79
N PRO A 61 26.43 -11.14 -6.45
CA PRO A 61 25.19 -11.37 -5.73
C PRO A 61 24.22 -10.22 -5.98
N ASP A 62 22.93 -10.55 -6.09
CA ASP A 62 21.88 -9.56 -6.30
C ASP A 62 21.87 -8.52 -5.18
N PHE A 63 21.97 -8.96 -3.92
CA PHE A 63 22.09 -8.08 -2.76
C PHE A 63 23.02 -8.62 -1.68
N LEU A 64 23.68 -7.69 -0.98
CA LEU A 64 24.18 -7.90 0.37
C LEU A 64 23.28 -7.17 1.36
N VAL A 65 22.81 -7.89 2.36
CA VAL A 65 21.84 -7.39 3.35
C VAL A 65 22.39 -7.55 4.76
N GLN A 66 22.12 -6.58 5.63
CA GLN A 66 22.59 -6.59 7.02
C GLN A 66 21.41 -6.80 7.97
N LYS A 67 21.49 -7.79 8.85
CA LYS A 67 20.53 -8.03 9.94
C LYS A 67 20.68 -7.00 11.05
N MET A 68 19.73 -7.01 11.99
CA MET A 68 19.73 -6.10 13.14
C MET A 68 20.96 -6.27 14.05
N ASP A 69 21.48 -7.49 14.16
CA ASP A 69 22.67 -7.87 14.93
C ASP A 69 24.01 -7.57 14.23
N ASP A 70 23.98 -6.74 13.18
CA ASP A 70 25.11 -6.35 12.35
C ASP A 70 25.71 -7.45 11.47
N THR A 71 25.14 -8.66 11.46
CA THR A 71 25.58 -9.73 10.56
C THR A 71 25.13 -9.47 9.12
N TRP A 72 26.07 -9.63 8.18
CA TRP A 72 25.84 -9.57 6.73
C TRP A 72 25.46 -10.91 6.12
N TRP A 73 24.52 -10.88 5.21
CA TRP A 73 23.99 -12.04 4.50
C TRP A 73 23.96 -11.71 3.00
N ILE A 74 24.06 -12.75 2.18
CA ILE A 74 23.83 -12.68 0.74
C ILE A 74 22.34 -12.94 0.51
N LEU A 75 21.71 -12.15 -0.36
CA LEU A 75 20.35 -12.41 -0.83
C LEU A 75 20.38 -12.48 -2.35
N GLU A 76 20.02 -13.64 -2.87
CA GLU A 76 20.01 -13.98 -4.29
C GLU A 76 18.56 -14.20 -4.74
N LEU A 77 18.17 -13.57 -5.84
CA LEU A 77 16.86 -13.69 -6.45
C LEU A 77 16.92 -14.66 -7.63
N LYS A 78 15.87 -15.46 -7.76
CA LYS A 78 15.58 -16.26 -8.94
C LYS A 78 14.13 -16.09 -9.33
N ARG A 79 13.71 -16.64 -10.47
CA ARG A 79 12.33 -16.49 -10.94
C ARG A 79 11.32 -17.25 -10.07
N PRO A 80 10.05 -16.82 -10.03
CA PRO A 80 8.99 -17.52 -9.30
C PRO A 80 8.63 -18.87 -9.94
N ASP A 81 8.92 -19.08 -11.22
CA ASP A 81 8.71 -20.37 -11.92
C ASP A 81 9.87 -21.35 -11.75
N THR A 82 10.89 -21.01 -10.95
CA THR A 82 12.03 -21.88 -10.67
C THR A 82 11.58 -23.17 -10.00
N GLU A 83 11.81 -24.30 -10.66
CA GLU A 83 11.60 -25.61 -10.07
C GLU A 83 12.67 -25.93 -9.01
N ILE A 84 12.24 -26.21 -7.78
CA ILE A 84 13.17 -26.43 -6.65
C ILE A 84 13.44 -27.93 -6.47
N LEU A 85 12.40 -28.74 -6.26
CA LEU A 85 12.52 -30.17 -5.94
C LEU A 85 12.12 -31.05 -7.12
N LYS A 86 13.00 -32.00 -7.46
CA LYS A 86 12.74 -33.09 -8.38
C LYS A 86 12.28 -34.32 -7.61
N SER A 87 11.08 -34.82 -7.91
CA SER A 87 10.58 -36.09 -7.37
C SER A 87 10.84 -37.23 -8.35
N GLN A 88 11.74 -38.16 -8.01
CA GLN A 88 11.94 -39.40 -8.77
C GLN A 88 11.60 -40.60 -7.89
N LYS A 89 10.38 -41.14 -7.99
CA LYS A 89 9.78 -42.41 -7.45
C LYS A 89 10.14 -42.87 -6.01
N LYS A 90 11.38 -42.69 -5.54
CA LYS A 90 11.91 -42.98 -4.18
C LYS A 90 12.95 -41.96 -3.66
N ARG A 91 13.43 -41.00 -4.48
CA ARG A 91 14.41 -39.99 -4.07
C ARG A 91 13.91 -38.59 -4.43
N ILE A 92 13.87 -37.72 -3.44
CA ILE A 92 13.59 -36.28 -3.60
C ILE A 92 14.93 -35.56 -3.48
N ASN A 93 15.25 -34.72 -4.45
CA ASN A 93 16.48 -33.94 -4.50
C ASN A 93 16.23 -32.61 -5.20
N PHE A 94 17.16 -31.66 -5.12
CA PHE A 94 17.08 -30.43 -5.90
C PHE A 94 17.22 -30.71 -7.40
N TYR A 95 16.53 -29.91 -8.22
CA TYR A 95 16.87 -29.80 -9.64
C TYR A 95 18.30 -29.28 -9.81
N ASN A 96 18.93 -29.63 -10.94
CA ASN A 96 20.30 -29.20 -11.21
C ASN A 96 20.42 -27.67 -11.28
N SER A 97 19.45 -27.01 -11.90
CA SER A 97 19.36 -25.54 -11.94
C SER A 97 19.39 -24.93 -10.53
N PHE A 98 18.62 -25.49 -9.60
CA PHE A 98 18.61 -24.99 -8.22
C PHE A 98 19.93 -25.28 -7.48
N ARG A 99 20.59 -26.41 -7.77
CA ARG A 99 21.94 -26.71 -7.25
C ARG A 99 22.98 -25.73 -7.77
N ASP A 100 22.86 -25.27 -9.01
CA ASP A 100 23.77 -24.27 -9.57
C ASP A 100 23.65 -22.94 -8.78
N TYR A 101 22.44 -22.56 -8.37
CA TYR A 101 22.23 -21.38 -7.50
C TYR A 101 22.82 -21.54 -6.10
N ILE A 102 22.73 -22.74 -5.53
CA ILE A 102 23.40 -23.08 -4.26
C ILE A 102 24.92 -22.96 -4.43
N SER A 103 25.49 -23.49 -5.51
CA SER A 103 26.92 -23.39 -5.82
C SER A 103 27.36 -21.94 -5.95
N GLN A 104 26.58 -21.12 -6.66
CA GLN A 104 26.82 -19.69 -6.81
C GLN A 104 26.86 -18.96 -5.45
N CYS A 105 25.97 -19.32 -4.51
CA CYS A 105 26.00 -18.78 -3.15
C CYS A 105 27.26 -19.17 -2.38
N HIS A 106 27.77 -20.39 -2.59
CA HIS A 106 29.05 -20.81 -1.99
C HIS A 106 30.24 -20.02 -2.55
N GLU A 107 30.29 -19.77 -3.86
CA GLU A 107 31.34 -18.96 -4.48
C GLU A 107 31.36 -17.53 -3.91
N TYR A 108 30.19 -16.93 -3.67
CA TYR A 108 30.10 -15.62 -3.01
C TYR A 108 30.63 -15.65 -1.57
N ASN A 109 30.31 -16.71 -0.83
CA ASN A 109 30.81 -16.89 0.53
C ASN A 109 32.34 -17.00 0.54
N GLU A 110 32.90 -17.83 -0.33
CA GLU A 110 34.35 -18.02 -0.49
C GLU A 110 35.04 -16.72 -0.88
N PHE A 111 34.43 -15.91 -1.75
CA PHE A 111 34.96 -14.58 -2.10
C PHE A 111 35.16 -13.71 -0.85
N PHE A 112 34.21 -13.71 0.09
CA PHE A 112 34.31 -12.93 1.32
C PHE A 112 35.14 -13.60 2.42
N ASP A 113 35.57 -14.85 2.27
CA ASP A 113 36.50 -15.49 3.20
C ASP A 113 37.94 -14.98 3.03
N GLU A 114 38.27 -14.46 1.84
CA GLU A 114 39.54 -13.82 1.52
C GLU A 114 39.65 -12.40 2.10
N LYS A 115 40.71 -12.15 2.88
CA LYS A 115 40.89 -10.85 3.57
C LYS A 115 40.98 -9.68 2.59
N VAL A 116 41.71 -9.85 1.49
CA VAL A 116 41.91 -8.81 0.48
C VAL A 116 40.57 -8.34 -0.11
N ASN A 117 39.65 -9.28 -0.37
CA ASN A 117 38.33 -8.95 -0.89
C ASN A 117 37.49 -8.15 0.11
N ARG A 118 37.57 -8.50 1.40
CA ARG A 118 36.89 -7.74 2.47
C ARG A 118 37.49 -6.35 2.65
N ASP A 119 38.82 -6.22 2.63
CA ASP A 119 39.50 -4.93 2.75
C ASP A 119 39.13 -4.00 1.57
N ASN A 120 39.05 -4.56 0.36
CA ASN A 120 38.57 -3.85 -0.84
C ASN A 120 37.09 -3.44 -0.71
N PHE A 121 36.24 -4.35 -0.23
CA PHE A 121 34.83 -4.08 -0.01
C PHE A 121 34.62 -2.97 1.02
N ASN A 122 35.36 -3.01 2.15
CA ASN A 122 35.32 -1.97 3.17
C ASN A 122 35.78 -0.62 2.62
N SER A 123 36.86 -0.59 1.85
CA SER A 123 37.35 0.65 1.22
C SER A 123 36.32 1.27 0.28
N LYS A 124 35.50 0.45 -0.40
CA LYS A 124 34.48 0.92 -1.34
C LYS A 124 33.18 1.35 -0.67
N TYR A 125 32.65 0.55 0.26
CA TYR A 125 31.31 0.75 0.83
C TYR A 125 31.34 1.28 2.28
N ASN A 126 32.53 1.43 2.87
CA ASN A 126 32.73 1.75 4.29
C ASN A 126 31.94 0.78 5.20
N VAL A 127 32.16 -0.51 4.96
CA VAL A 127 31.49 -1.62 5.64
C VAL A 127 32.51 -2.70 5.96
N ASP A 128 32.61 -3.03 7.24
CA ASP A 128 33.31 -4.23 7.69
C ASP A 128 32.38 -5.44 7.57
N ILE A 129 32.72 -6.36 6.66
CA ILE A 129 31.96 -7.58 6.40
C ILE A 129 32.68 -8.75 7.07
N HIS A 130 31.95 -9.72 7.62
CA HIS A 130 32.53 -10.87 8.29
C HIS A 130 32.72 -12.06 7.31
N LYS A 131 33.49 -13.07 7.73
CA LYS A 131 33.65 -14.33 7.01
C LYS A 131 32.40 -15.21 7.14
N ASN A 132 32.27 -16.26 6.31
CA ASN A 132 31.21 -17.27 6.43
C ASN A 132 29.78 -16.70 6.37
N LEU A 133 29.50 -15.83 5.40
CA LEU A 133 28.17 -15.23 5.22
C LEU A 133 27.07 -16.27 5.02
N LYS A 134 25.92 -16.09 5.65
CA LYS A 134 24.72 -16.84 5.28
C LYS A 134 24.17 -16.34 3.95
N SER A 135 23.48 -17.21 3.22
CA SER A 135 22.80 -16.85 1.97
C SER A 135 21.31 -17.15 2.06
N VAL A 136 20.50 -16.28 1.49
CA VAL A 136 19.07 -16.48 1.28
C VAL A 136 18.82 -16.50 -0.21
N VAL A 137 18.25 -17.58 -0.72
CA VAL A 137 17.78 -17.67 -2.09
C VAL A 137 16.28 -17.41 -2.09
N VAL A 138 15.81 -16.45 -2.87
CA VAL A 138 14.39 -16.22 -3.12
C VAL A 138 14.03 -16.86 -4.46
N ALA A 139 13.31 -17.98 -4.43
CA ALA A 139 13.01 -18.73 -5.65
C ALA A 139 11.68 -19.49 -5.53
N GLY A 140 10.99 -19.66 -6.65
CA GLY A 140 9.84 -20.54 -6.73
C GLY A 140 8.57 -20.01 -6.05
N ARG A 141 7.52 -20.85 -6.09
CA ARG A 141 6.25 -20.71 -5.37
C ARG A 141 6.08 -21.85 -4.38
N ASN A 142 5.16 -21.69 -3.43
CA ASN A 142 4.82 -22.69 -2.43
C ASN A 142 3.98 -23.86 -2.99
N ASP A 143 3.35 -23.69 -4.15
CA ASP A 143 2.45 -24.69 -4.73
C ASP A 143 3.15 -26.03 -4.97
N GLY A 144 2.77 -27.05 -4.20
CA GLY A 144 3.33 -28.39 -4.29
C GLY A 144 4.76 -28.56 -3.73
N LEU A 145 5.31 -27.53 -3.06
CA LEU A 145 6.65 -27.58 -2.49
C LEU A 145 6.66 -28.25 -1.10
N ASP A 146 7.35 -29.39 -0.98
CA ASP A 146 7.61 -30.01 0.32
C ASP A 146 8.71 -29.23 1.08
N ARG A 147 8.29 -28.21 1.83
CA ARG A 147 9.18 -27.34 2.61
C ARG A 147 10.01 -28.10 3.64
N THR A 148 9.42 -29.12 4.28
CA THR A 148 10.14 -29.95 5.25
C THR A 148 11.30 -30.65 4.56
N LYS A 149 11.08 -31.16 3.35
CA LYS A 149 12.13 -31.81 2.58
C LYS A 149 13.19 -30.84 2.08
N VAL A 150 12.80 -29.66 1.61
CA VAL A 150 13.76 -28.59 1.25
C VAL A 150 14.69 -28.29 2.43
N HIS A 151 14.13 -28.03 3.62
CA HIS A 151 14.92 -27.71 4.80
C HIS A 151 15.86 -28.86 5.19
N GLN A 152 15.40 -30.11 5.11
CA GLN A 152 16.27 -31.28 5.37
C GLN A 152 17.45 -31.34 4.40
N ILE A 153 17.22 -31.09 3.11
CA ILE A 153 18.30 -31.16 2.10
C ILE A 153 19.26 -29.98 2.31
N LEU A 154 18.78 -28.74 2.46
CA LEU A 154 19.63 -27.56 2.73
C LEU A 154 20.45 -27.71 4.02
N TYR A 155 19.87 -28.31 5.05
CA TYR A 155 20.57 -28.57 6.31
C TYR A 155 21.77 -29.52 6.09
N ASN A 156 21.58 -30.58 5.30
CA ASN A 156 22.65 -31.52 4.97
C ASN A 156 23.76 -30.91 4.10
N GLU A 157 23.45 -29.84 3.36
CA GLU A 157 24.43 -29.04 2.59
C GLU A 157 25.16 -28.00 3.47
N GLY A 158 24.97 -28.02 4.80
CA GLY A 158 25.77 -27.24 5.75
C GLY A 158 25.08 -26.03 6.38
N ALA A 159 23.75 -25.92 6.28
CA ALA A 159 22.92 -24.91 6.98
C ALA A 159 23.33 -23.43 6.75
N LYS A 160 24.10 -23.15 5.70
CA LYS A 160 24.50 -21.78 5.30
C LYS A 160 23.50 -21.11 4.36
N ILE A 161 22.55 -21.87 3.82
CA ILE A 161 21.60 -21.41 2.79
C ILE A 161 20.18 -21.59 3.31
N GLU A 162 19.39 -20.52 3.22
CA GLU A 162 17.97 -20.49 3.47
C GLU A 162 17.22 -20.28 2.14
N LEU A 163 16.08 -20.94 1.97
CA LEU A 163 15.17 -20.70 0.84
C LEU A 163 13.96 -19.91 1.35
N LEU A 164 13.65 -18.81 0.65
CA LEU A 164 12.35 -18.16 0.69
C LEU A 164 11.66 -18.33 -0.66
N THR A 165 10.35 -18.52 -0.68
CA THR A 165 9.57 -18.43 -1.92
C THR A 165 8.97 -17.03 -2.07
N TYR A 166 8.50 -16.70 -3.27
CA TYR A 166 7.78 -15.42 -3.46
C TYR A 166 6.46 -15.36 -2.68
N ASP A 167 5.86 -16.50 -2.37
CA ASP A 167 4.74 -16.56 -1.43
C ASP A 167 5.16 -16.17 -0.01
N ASP A 168 6.36 -16.55 0.43
CA ASP A 168 6.90 -16.14 1.73
C ASP A 168 7.13 -14.62 1.77
N ILE A 169 7.72 -14.05 0.71
CA ILE A 169 7.90 -12.60 0.54
C ILE A 169 6.55 -11.88 0.68
N ARG A 170 5.55 -12.33 -0.07
CA ARG A 170 4.18 -11.80 -0.01
C ARG A 170 3.57 -11.92 1.39
N ASN A 171 3.73 -13.08 2.04
CA ASN A 171 3.21 -13.33 3.38
C ASN A 171 3.88 -12.44 4.44
N TYR A 172 5.18 -12.17 4.33
CA TYR A 172 5.85 -11.21 5.21
C TYR A 172 5.26 -9.81 5.05
N LEU A 173 5.11 -9.32 3.81
CA LEU A 173 4.50 -8.01 3.57
C LEU A 173 3.08 -7.93 4.16
N GLU A 174 2.25 -8.96 3.94
CA GLU A 174 0.89 -9.02 4.46
C GLU A 174 0.88 -9.06 5.99
N TYR A 175 1.75 -9.85 6.61
CA TYR A 175 1.88 -9.93 8.06
C TYR A 175 2.21 -8.57 8.69
N PHE A 176 3.22 -7.87 8.16
CA PHE A 176 3.60 -6.55 8.67
C PHE A 176 2.50 -5.52 8.43
N ARG A 177 1.86 -5.55 7.25
CA ARG A 177 0.73 -4.70 6.92
C ARG A 177 -0.44 -4.92 7.88
N ALA A 178 -0.82 -6.18 8.10
CA ALA A 178 -1.90 -6.55 9.00
C ALA A 178 -1.60 -6.15 10.44
N ASN A 179 -0.41 -6.46 10.98
CA ASN A 179 -0.07 -6.10 12.36
C ASN A 179 -0.11 -4.59 12.63
N LEU A 180 0.24 -3.78 11.63
CA LEU A 180 0.24 -2.34 11.78
C LEU A 180 -1.15 -1.73 11.59
N TYR A 181 -2.00 -2.30 10.74
CA TYR A 181 -3.22 -1.61 10.26
C TYR A 181 -4.52 -2.41 10.27
N SER A 182 -4.52 -3.74 10.40
CA SER A 182 -5.76 -4.54 10.36
C SER A 182 -6.74 -4.17 11.47
N LYS A 183 -6.21 -3.73 12.62
CA LYS A 183 -7.00 -3.25 13.76
C LYS A 183 -7.81 -1.98 13.47
N TYR A 184 -7.59 -1.31 12.34
CA TYR A 184 -8.34 -0.11 11.92
C TYR A 184 -9.25 -0.38 10.73
N GLU A 185 -9.40 -1.64 10.33
CA GLU A 185 -10.27 -2.05 9.23
C GLU A 185 -11.64 -2.43 9.76
N ASN A 186 -12.65 -2.33 8.88
CA ASN A 186 -13.99 -2.81 9.17
C ASN A 186 -14.64 -2.13 10.40
N PHE A 187 -14.29 -0.88 10.67
CA PHE A 187 -14.92 -0.08 11.71
C PHE A 187 -16.30 0.39 11.25
N PRO A 188 -17.33 0.35 12.13
CA PRO A 188 -18.58 1.08 11.93
C PRO A 188 -18.29 2.55 11.60
N GLY A 189 -18.95 3.09 10.57
CA GLY A 189 -18.84 4.49 10.20
C GLY A 189 -19.19 4.74 8.75
N CYS A 190 -18.30 5.40 8.00
CA CYS A 190 -18.49 5.58 6.57
C CYS A 190 -17.20 5.44 5.75
N SER A 191 -17.31 4.86 4.56
CA SER A 191 -16.31 4.91 3.50
C SER A 191 -16.96 5.49 2.25
N ILE A 192 -16.46 6.64 1.80
CA ILE A 192 -17.00 7.40 0.67
C ILE A 192 -15.96 7.39 -0.44
N HIS A 193 -16.27 6.70 -1.54
CA HIS A 193 -15.46 6.59 -2.73
C HIS A 193 -16.05 7.45 -3.83
N TYR A 194 -15.25 8.39 -4.34
CA TYR A 194 -15.78 9.45 -5.19
C TYR A 194 -14.85 9.74 -6.37
N LEU A 195 -15.34 9.52 -7.59
CA LEU A 195 -14.71 9.97 -8.82
C LEU A 195 -15.32 11.30 -9.25
N LEU A 196 -14.52 12.36 -9.25
CA LEU A 196 -15.00 13.73 -9.47
C LEU A 196 -13.93 14.65 -10.05
N LYS A 197 -14.35 15.81 -10.56
CA LYS A 197 -13.46 16.89 -11.06
C LYS A 197 -13.83 18.21 -10.39
N ILE A 198 -12.98 18.69 -9.48
CA ILE A 198 -13.24 19.93 -8.70
C ILE A 198 -12.75 21.15 -9.46
N PHE A 199 -13.53 22.22 -9.47
CA PHE A 199 -13.10 23.54 -9.96
C PHE A 199 -12.95 24.51 -8.81
N ARG A 200 -12.08 25.52 -8.98
CA ARG A 200 -11.95 26.56 -7.97
C ARG A 200 -13.19 27.45 -7.94
N LEU A 201 -13.59 27.84 -6.74
CA LEU A 201 -14.60 28.86 -6.50
C LEU A 201 -13.96 29.94 -5.62
N ARG A 202 -13.82 31.15 -6.15
CA ARG A 202 -13.13 32.23 -5.44
C ARG A 202 -14.03 32.76 -4.32
N ASN A 203 -13.43 33.02 -3.15
CA ASN A 203 -14.04 33.73 -2.02
C ASN A 203 -15.21 33.01 -1.30
N SER A 204 -15.42 31.72 -1.55
CA SER A 204 -16.39 30.91 -0.80
C SER A 204 -15.83 29.52 -0.50
N GLN A 205 -16.50 28.77 0.36
CA GLN A 205 -16.20 27.35 0.49
C GLN A 205 -16.88 26.61 -0.67
N ASN A 206 -16.21 25.60 -1.24
CA ASN A 206 -16.76 24.78 -2.33
C ASN A 206 -17.08 23.40 -1.76
N PHE A 207 -18.30 23.21 -1.24
CA PHE A 207 -18.71 21.95 -0.62
C PHE A 207 -18.91 20.85 -1.66
N ILE A 208 -18.19 19.73 -1.50
CA ILE A 208 -18.32 18.55 -2.34
C ILE A 208 -19.47 17.71 -1.80
N PHE A 209 -19.37 17.34 -0.53
CA PHE A 209 -20.44 16.74 0.24
C PHE A 209 -20.44 17.24 1.68
N ASP A 210 -21.59 17.15 2.31
CA ASP A 210 -21.77 17.42 3.72
C ASP A 210 -22.85 16.49 4.28
N LEU A 211 -22.57 15.88 5.42
CA LEU A 211 -23.37 14.81 5.98
C LEU A 211 -23.54 15.06 7.48
N GLY A 212 -24.78 15.08 7.96
CA GLY A 212 -25.13 15.30 9.36
C GLY A 212 -26.35 16.21 9.51
N ASN A 213 -26.83 16.34 10.75
CA ASN A 213 -28.09 17.03 11.05
C ASN A 213 -27.89 18.37 11.77
N ASP A 214 -26.67 18.63 12.22
CA ASP A 214 -26.33 19.77 13.06
C ASP A 214 -25.07 20.46 12.52
N LEU A 215 -25.08 21.79 12.48
CA LEU A 215 -23.96 22.56 11.96
C LEU A 215 -22.70 22.46 12.84
N THR A 216 -22.87 22.07 14.10
CA THR A 216 -21.87 22.15 15.15
C THR A 216 -21.44 20.81 15.75
N ARG A 217 -22.10 19.71 15.41
CA ARG A 217 -21.81 18.37 15.95
C ARG A 217 -22.23 17.26 14.97
N ASN A 218 -21.69 16.05 15.16
CA ASN A 218 -22.04 14.84 14.39
C ASN A 218 -22.10 15.09 12.87
N ARG A 219 -21.00 15.62 12.32
CA ARG A 219 -20.95 16.11 10.94
C ARG A 219 -19.68 15.68 10.22
N ILE A 220 -19.84 15.21 8.98
CA ILE A 220 -18.77 14.80 8.08
C ILE A 220 -18.86 15.65 6.82
N SER A 221 -17.79 16.37 6.47
CA SER A 221 -17.81 17.26 5.30
C SER A 221 -16.54 17.12 4.47
N ALA A 222 -16.67 17.18 3.15
CA ALA A 222 -15.56 17.45 2.24
C ALA A 222 -15.81 18.70 1.43
N TYR A 223 -14.87 19.64 1.43
CA TYR A 223 -15.01 20.92 0.74
C TYR A 223 -13.65 21.54 0.39
N ILE A 224 -13.61 22.46 -0.56
CA ILE A 224 -12.46 23.35 -0.73
C ILE A 224 -12.61 24.53 0.22
N ASP A 225 -11.62 24.74 1.08
CA ASP A 225 -11.61 25.86 2.01
C ASP A 225 -11.20 27.18 1.34
N LYS A 226 -11.28 28.28 2.10
CA LYS A 226 -10.94 29.63 1.60
C LYS A 226 -9.47 29.80 1.20
N ASN A 227 -8.61 28.85 1.55
CA ASN A 227 -7.18 28.83 1.25
C ASN A 227 -6.87 27.85 0.10
N ASP A 228 -7.87 27.42 -0.67
CA ASP A 228 -7.77 26.46 -1.77
C ASP A 228 -7.28 25.05 -1.35
N TYR A 229 -7.49 24.65 -0.08
CA TYR A 229 -7.22 23.27 0.36
C TYR A 229 -8.47 22.41 0.23
N LEU A 230 -8.33 21.23 -0.37
CA LEU A 230 -9.32 20.17 -0.19
C LEU A 230 -9.27 19.73 1.28
N THR A 231 -10.40 19.91 1.95
CA THR A 231 -10.55 19.70 3.39
C THR A 231 -11.57 18.61 3.63
N TYR A 232 -11.15 17.55 4.30
CA TYR A 232 -12.02 16.56 4.91
C TYR A 232 -12.12 16.84 6.41
N ARG A 233 -13.33 17.03 6.90
CA ARG A 233 -13.61 17.48 8.27
C ARG A 233 -14.59 16.53 8.95
N ILE A 234 -14.24 16.11 10.16
CA ILE A 234 -15.15 15.44 11.09
C ILE A 234 -15.42 16.39 12.26
N ILE A 235 -16.69 16.53 12.65
CA ILE A 235 -17.11 17.20 13.88
C ILE A 235 -17.83 16.16 14.72
N ASP A 236 -17.32 15.89 15.91
CA ASP A 236 -17.89 14.89 16.80
C ASP A 236 -19.13 15.40 17.55
N ASN A 237 -19.69 14.59 18.44
CA ASN A 237 -20.89 14.91 19.21
C ASN A 237 -20.69 16.09 20.17
N ASN A 238 -19.45 16.29 20.64
CA ASN A 238 -19.07 17.38 21.54
C ASN A 238 -18.73 18.68 20.78
N GLY A 239 -18.65 18.61 19.45
CA GLY A 239 -18.31 19.72 18.58
C GLY A 239 -16.81 19.87 18.32
N ASP A 240 -16.00 18.91 18.76
CA ASP A 240 -14.57 18.87 18.49
C ASP A 240 -14.31 18.51 17.03
N LYS A 241 -13.32 19.18 16.43
CA LYS A 241 -13.11 19.18 14.98
C LYS A 241 -11.78 18.58 14.60
N GLN A 242 -11.83 17.62 13.69
CA GLN A 242 -10.66 17.02 13.06
C GLN A 242 -10.60 17.40 11.59
N TYR A 243 -9.39 17.64 11.08
CA TYR A 243 -9.17 18.09 9.71
C TYR A 243 -8.04 17.34 9.02
N LEU A 244 -8.32 16.86 7.82
CA LEU A 244 -7.32 16.50 6.82
C LEU A 244 -7.36 17.53 5.71
N ARG A 245 -6.26 18.25 5.48
CA ARG A 245 -6.17 19.32 4.47
C ARG A 245 -5.06 19.05 3.49
N ILE A 246 -5.39 19.01 2.20
CA ILE A 246 -4.45 18.76 1.13
C ILE A 246 -4.45 19.92 0.12
N LYS A 247 -3.25 20.32 -0.28
CA LYS A 247 -3.04 21.39 -1.26
C LYS A 247 -3.07 20.81 -2.68
N GLU A 248 -3.47 21.61 -3.64
CA GLU A 248 -3.31 21.28 -5.07
C GLU A 248 -1.87 20.84 -5.39
N LYS A 249 -1.74 19.96 -6.39
CA LYS A 249 -0.50 19.32 -6.87
C LYS A 249 0.15 18.38 -5.87
N SER A 250 -0.50 18.13 -4.73
CA SER A 250 -0.07 17.14 -3.74
C SER A 250 -0.87 15.85 -3.93
N PHE A 251 -0.20 14.70 -3.85
CA PHE A 251 -0.83 13.36 -3.94
C PHE A 251 -1.74 13.15 -5.16
N GLY A 252 -1.46 13.85 -6.27
CA GLY A 252 -2.24 13.74 -7.51
C GLY A 252 -3.54 14.53 -7.55
N PHE A 253 -3.84 15.35 -6.53
CA PHE A 253 -4.98 16.27 -6.58
C PHE A 253 -4.67 17.51 -7.42
N GLU A 254 -5.44 17.77 -8.46
CA GLU A 254 -5.32 18.98 -9.29
C GLU A 254 -6.70 19.51 -9.70
N TYR A 255 -6.89 20.83 -9.63
CA TYR A 255 -8.16 21.43 -10.04
C TYR A 255 -8.38 21.25 -11.54
N GLY A 256 -9.64 20.98 -11.91
CA GLY A 256 -10.03 20.77 -13.29
C GLY A 256 -9.52 19.46 -13.89
N GLN A 257 -8.90 18.58 -13.10
CA GLN A 257 -8.60 17.21 -13.49
C GLN A 257 -9.55 16.23 -12.79
N PRO A 258 -9.94 15.14 -13.46
CA PRO A 258 -10.50 13.99 -12.76
C PRO A 258 -9.62 13.51 -11.63
N CYS A 259 -10.24 13.15 -10.52
CA CYS A 259 -9.56 12.47 -9.42
C CYS A 259 -10.53 11.51 -8.74
N TYR A 260 -9.99 10.36 -8.35
CA TYR A 260 -10.60 9.45 -7.41
C TYR A 260 -10.18 9.86 -6.00
N ILE A 261 -11.13 10.05 -5.11
CA ILE A 261 -10.89 10.38 -3.70
C ILE A 261 -11.67 9.40 -2.84
N CYS A 262 -11.01 8.86 -1.82
CA CYS A 262 -11.62 8.03 -0.80
C CYS A 262 -11.51 8.73 0.56
N PHE A 263 -12.65 8.90 1.21
CA PHE A 263 -12.79 9.45 2.54
C PHE A 263 -13.27 8.34 3.48
N ASP A 264 -12.45 7.92 4.44
CA ASP A 264 -12.89 6.98 5.47
C ASP A 264 -13.01 7.68 6.81
N PHE A 265 -14.06 7.31 7.55
CA PHE A 265 -14.19 7.57 8.97
C PHE A 265 -14.79 6.34 9.63
N GLY A 266 -14.18 5.87 10.71
CA GLY A 266 -14.69 4.72 11.45
C GLY A 266 -14.36 4.79 12.92
N ILE A 267 -15.19 4.15 13.74
CA ILE A 267 -15.09 4.10 15.20
C ILE A 267 -15.06 2.63 15.62
N GLY A 268 -13.93 2.20 16.15
CA GLY A 268 -13.77 0.90 16.80
C GLY A 268 -13.97 0.99 18.31
N SER A 269 -13.77 -0.13 19.01
CA SER A 269 -13.86 -0.22 20.47
C SER A 269 -12.87 0.69 21.20
N ASP A 270 -11.64 0.73 20.69
CA ASP A 270 -10.50 1.34 21.39
C ASP A 270 -9.84 2.46 20.60
N ASN A 271 -10.30 2.73 19.37
CA ASN A 271 -9.74 3.75 18.49
C ASN A 271 -10.76 4.24 17.47
N SER A 272 -10.59 5.46 16.99
CA SER A 272 -11.26 5.98 15.79
C SER A 272 -10.23 6.29 14.70
N LEU A 273 -10.61 6.10 13.44
CA LEU A 273 -9.78 6.33 12.27
C LEU A 273 -10.43 7.36 11.36
N ILE A 274 -9.66 8.35 10.91
CA ILE A 274 -10.00 9.25 9.80
C ILE A 274 -8.90 9.10 8.74
N ASN A 275 -9.26 8.72 7.52
CA ASN A 275 -8.34 8.52 6.41
C ASN A 275 -8.77 9.33 5.18
N LEU A 276 -7.78 9.85 4.46
CA LEU A 276 -7.97 10.43 3.13
C LEU A 276 -6.98 9.79 2.16
N GLU A 277 -7.49 9.34 1.02
CA GLU A 277 -6.73 8.79 -0.10
C GLU A 277 -7.13 9.50 -1.40
N ILE A 278 -6.15 9.79 -2.25
CA ILE A 278 -6.36 10.42 -3.56
C ILE A 278 -5.61 9.63 -4.62
N ASN A 279 -6.31 9.22 -5.68
CA ASN A 279 -5.76 8.48 -6.81
C ASN A 279 -4.91 7.26 -6.38
N GLY A 280 -5.39 6.53 -5.38
CA GLY A 280 -4.69 5.36 -4.83
C GLY A 280 -3.58 5.67 -3.83
N LYS A 281 -3.30 6.95 -3.56
CA LYS A 281 -2.25 7.41 -2.64
C LYS A 281 -2.85 7.93 -1.34
N TYR A 282 -2.52 7.28 -0.23
CA TYR A 282 -2.81 7.71 1.13
C TYR A 282 -2.15 9.05 1.40
N PHE A 283 -2.98 10.02 1.76
CA PHE A 283 -2.51 11.32 2.23
C PHE A 283 -2.08 11.22 3.69
N LYS A 284 -3.02 10.87 4.58
CA LYS A 284 -2.79 10.86 6.02
C LYS A 284 -3.87 10.07 6.76
N ASP A 285 -3.45 9.41 7.83
CA ASP A 285 -4.29 8.84 8.88
C ASP A 285 -4.32 9.77 10.10
N ILE A 286 -5.50 9.99 10.67
CA ILE A 286 -5.65 10.45 12.07
C ILE A 286 -6.22 9.27 12.84
N VAL A 287 -5.48 8.82 13.84
CA VAL A 287 -5.92 7.81 14.79
C VAL A 287 -6.13 8.49 16.13
N LEU A 288 -7.30 8.29 16.73
CA LEU A 288 -7.70 8.82 18.03
C LEU A 288 -8.03 7.66 18.95
N ASP A 289 -7.85 7.82 20.26
CA ASP A 289 -8.20 6.79 21.26
C ASP A 289 -9.71 6.51 21.26
N SER A 290 -10.55 7.54 21.16
CA SER A 290 -11.97 7.38 20.88
C SER A 290 -12.55 8.68 20.34
N MET A 291 -13.70 8.58 19.69
CA MET A 291 -14.49 9.72 19.25
C MET A 291 -15.95 9.41 19.57
N ASP A 292 -16.61 10.35 20.25
CA ASP A 292 -18.05 10.27 20.49
C ASP A 292 -18.77 10.80 19.25
N PHE A 293 -19.37 9.92 18.46
CA PHE A 293 -20.02 10.28 17.22
C PHE A 293 -21.28 9.42 17.03
N ASP A 294 -22.40 10.07 16.80
CA ASP A 294 -23.66 9.39 16.57
C ASP A 294 -23.85 9.08 15.07
N PHE A 295 -23.79 7.80 14.69
CA PHE A 295 -24.02 7.35 13.32
C PHE A 295 -25.51 7.14 12.98
N SER A 296 -26.44 7.43 13.88
CA SER A 296 -27.88 7.26 13.66
C SER A 296 -28.37 7.95 12.38
N PHE A 297 -27.78 9.10 12.00
CA PHE A 297 -28.14 9.81 10.77
C PHE A 297 -27.63 9.14 9.47
N ILE A 298 -26.69 8.18 9.58
CA ILE A 298 -26.20 7.38 8.44
C ILE A 298 -26.94 6.04 8.37
N ILE A 299 -27.16 5.42 9.53
CA ILE A 299 -27.63 4.04 9.68
C ILE A 299 -28.88 4.07 10.57
N ASP A 300 -29.96 4.68 10.10
CA ASP A 300 -31.23 4.60 10.82
C ASP A 300 -32.01 3.34 10.39
N GLN A 301 -31.78 2.22 11.07
CA GLN A 301 -32.50 0.96 10.80
C GLN A 301 -33.87 0.90 11.50
N GLU A 302 -34.08 1.70 12.55
CA GLU A 302 -35.29 1.63 13.37
C GLU A 302 -36.34 2.67 12.97
N ASN A 303 -35.91 3.85 12.52
CA ASN A 303 -36.78 4.91 12.08
C ASN A 303 -37.04 4.74 10.58
N LYS A 304 -38.20 4.19 10.24
CA LYS A 304 -38.65 3.98 8.84
C LYS A 304 -38.71 5.26 8.00
N ASP A 305 -38.60 6.43 8.64
CA ASP A 305 -38.65 7.76 8.03
C ASP A 305 -37.30 8.52 8.11
N GLY A 306 -36.23 7.87 8.60
CA GLY A 306 -34.89 8.47 8.72
C GLY A 306 -34.23 8.63 7.36
N TYR A 307 -34.28 9.85 6.79
CA TYR A 307 -33.55 10.17 5.57
C TYR A 307 -32.06 10.34 5.86
N LEU A 308 -31.20 9.76 5.01
CA LEU A 308 -29.78 10.08 4.98
C LEU A 308 -29.63 11.59 4.73
N ASN A 309 -29.20 12.34 5.74
CA ASN A 309 -29.02 13.78 5.65
C ASN A 309 -27.66 14.12 5.04
N MET A 310 -27.54 13.80 3.76
CA MET A 310 -26.39 14.09 2.91
C MET A 310 -26.76 15.13 1.88
N THR A 311 -25.99 16.22 1.81
CA THR A 311 -26.04 17.20 0.75
C THR A 311 -24.82 17.06 -0.15
N LEU A 312 -25.04 17.11 -1.46
CA LEU A 312 -23.99 17.18 -2.47
C LEU A 312 -23.96 18.57 -3.07
N GLY A 313 -22.79 19.17 -3.22
CA GLY A 313 -22.66 20.49 -3.83
C GLY A 313 -23.13 21.67 -2.98
N SER A 314 -23.37 21.45 -1.69
CA SER A 314 -23.67 22.50 -0.71
C SER A 314 -23.42 21.97 0.70
N ASP A 315 -23.44 22.86 1.68
CA ASP A 315 -23.47 22.49 3.08
C ASP A 315 -24.91 22.13 3.50
N ILE A 316 -25.08 21.51 4.67
CA ILE A 316 -26.42 21.10 5.15
C ILE A 316 -27.39 22.27 5.37
N SER A 317 -26.90 23.53 5.46
CA SER A 317 -27.75 24.72 5.50
C SER A 317 -28.13 25.28 4.12
N SER A 318 -27.64 24.66 3.03
CA SER A 318 -27.85 25.08 1.64
C SER A 318 -27.40 26.52 1.32
N ASN A 319 -26.46 27.06 2.08
CA ASN A 319 -26.01 28.44 1.96
C ASN A 319 -24.77 28.60 1.09
N GLU A 320 -23.95 27.55 0.97
CA GLU A 320 -22.71 27.58 0.20
C GLU A 320 -22.89 26.95 -1.19
N LEU A 321 -22.19 27.51 -2.18
CA LEU A 321 -22.23 27.01 -3.56
C LEU A 321 -21.06 26.06 -3.82
N SER A 322 -21.22 25.24 -4.84
CA SER A 322 -20.20 24.30 -5.26
C SER A 322 -19.97 24.31 -6.76
N ASN A 323 -18.77 23.90 -7.14
CA ASN A 323 -18.37 23.78 -8.54
C ASN A 323 -17.47 22.54 -8.72
N PHE A 324 -18.08 21.42 -9.09
CA PHE A 324 -17.40 20.21 -9.51
C PHE A 324 -18.25 19.43 -10.52
N TYR A 325 -17.63 18.50 -11.24
CA TYR A 325 -18.34 17.45 -11.95
C TYR A 325 -18.28 16.16 -11.15
N GLN A 326 -19.44 15.55 -10.96
CA GLN A 326 -19.57 14.22 -10.40
C GLN A 326 -19.47 13.19 -11.53
N GLY A 327 -18.54 12.24 -11.37
CA GLY A 327 -18.55 11.00 -12.14
C GLY A 327 -19.40 9.98 -11.41
N GLU A 328 -18.82 9.34 -10.40
CA GLU A 328 -19.42 8.21 -9.69
C GLU A 328 -19.12 8.31 -8.20
N LEU A 329 -20.13 7.98 -7.37
CA LEU A 329 -20.08 8.07 -5.91
C LEU A 329 -20.62 6.77 -5.34
N VAL A 330 -19.83 6.14 -4.47
CA VAL A 330 -20.25 4.98 -3.70
C VAL A 330 -19.96 5.22 -2.22
N MET A 331 -20.94 4.94 -1.37
CA MET A 331 -20.84 5.11 0.08
C MET A 331 -21.20 3.81 0.78
N TYR A 332 -20.42 3.46 1.81
CA TYR A 332 -20.62 2.28 2.63
C TYR A 332 -20.65 2.66 4.10
N GLY A 333 -21.45 1.95 4.91
CA GLY A 333 -21.61 2.19 6.36
C GLY A 333 -20.47 1.63 7.24
N ARG A 334 -19.28 1.45 6.68
CA ARG A 334 -18.08 0.95 7.39
C ARG A 334 -16.81 1.33 6.64
N THR A 335 -15.68 1.30 7.32
CA THR A 335 -14.37 1.31 6.67
C THR A 335 -14.06 -0.06 6.04
N PHE A 336 -13.25 -0.09 5.00
CA PHE A 336 -12.94 -1.32 4.28
C PHE A 336 -11.70 -2.05 4.79
N LYS A 337 -11.69 -3.37 4.56
CA LYS A 337 -10.44 -4.13 4.54
C LYS A 337 -9.62 -3.77 3.31
N PHE A 338 -8.32 -3.98 3.38
CA PHE A 338 -7.39 -3.63 2.31
C PHE A 338 -7.74 -4.28 0.97
N GLN A 339 -8.11 -5.56 0.95
CA GLN A 339 -8.50 -6.25 -0.28
C GLN A 339 -9.74 -5.60 -0.91
N GLU A 340 -10.79 -5.37 -0.11
CA GLU A 340 -12.02 -4.70 -0.56
C GLU A 340 -11.73 -3.29 -1.09
N LYS A 341 -10.87 -2.53 -0.38
CA LYS A 341 -10.46 -1.19 -0.78
C LYS A 341 -9.66 -1.20 -2.08
N THR A 342 -8.78 -2.19 -2.27
CA THR A 342 -8.01 -2.39 -3.50
C THR A 342 -8.91 -2.74 -4.67
N GLU A 343 -9.90 -3.61 -4.48
CA GLU A 343 -10.89 -3.95 -5.52
C GLU A 343 -11.68 -2.72 -5.98
N ILE A 344 -12.17 -1.91 -5.03
CA ILE A 344 -12.89 -0.66 -5.36
C ILE A 344 -11.97 0.35 -6.03
N ARG A 345 -10.75 0.53 -5.53
CA ARG A 345 -9.74 1.40 -6.16
C ARG A 345 -9.48 0.97 -7.60
N ASN A 346 -9.28 -0.31 -7.82
CA ASN A 346 -9.05 -0.86 -9.15
C ASN A 346 -10.27 -0.64 -10.06
N TYR A 347 -11.48 -0.83 -9.55
CA TYR A 347 -12.71 -0.51 -10.27
C TYR A 347 -12.72 0.96 -10.75
N PHE A 348 -12.37 1.92 -9.89
CA PHE A 348 -12.35 3.33 -10.27
C PHE A 348 -11.19 3.70 -11.19
N LEU A 349 -9.98 3.17 -10.96
CA LEU A 349 -8.78 3.56 -11.69
C LEU A 349 -8.60 2.83 -13.03
N PHE A 350 -8.97 1.55 -13.14
CA PHE A 350 -8.86 0.81 -14.41
C PHE A 350 -9.95 1.22 -15.40
N ASN A 351 -11.16 1.50 -14.92
CA ASN A 351 -12.23 1.96 -15.81
C ASN A 351 -11.96 3.35 -16.41
N ASP A 352 -11.09 4.17 -15.81
CA ASP A 352 -10.78 5.51 -16.33
C ASP A 352 -9.99 5.45 -17.66
N LYS A 353 -9.12 4.45 -17.85
CA LYS A 353 -8.35 4.28 -19.10
C LYS A 353 -9.23 3.89 -20.29
N GLU A 354 -10.29 3.12 -20.05
CA GLU A 354 -11.28 2.78 -21.09
C GLU A 354 -12.34 3.87 -21.26
N ARG A 355 -12.61 4.65 -20.21
CA ARG A 355 -13.48 5.84 -20.22
C ARG A 355 -12.69 7.10 -20.62
N ASN A 356 -12.12 7.13 -21.83
CA ASN A 356 -11.65 8.38 -22.47
C ASN A 356 -12.74 9.48 -22.54
N TYR A 357 -13.98 9.10 -22.29
CA TYR A 357 -15.08 9.99 -21.95
C TYR A 357 -15.45 9.74 -20.50
N PHE A 358 -15.16 10.68 -19.60
CA PHE A 358 -15.88 10.81 -18.34
C PHE A 358 -17.36 10.81 -18.70
N PRO A 359 -18.13 9.72 -18.50
CA PRO A 359 -19.54 9.74 -18.82
C PRO A 359 -20.17 10.57 -17.72
N MET A 360 -20.24 11.89 -17.95
CA MET A 360 -20.84 12.81 -16.99
C MET A 360 -22.32 12.45 -16.87
N VAL A 361 -22.68 11.77 -15.80
CA VAL A 361 -24.07 11.62 -15.38
C VAL A 361 -24.45 12.93 -14.68
N GLY A 362 -24.81 13.92 -15.49
CA GLY A 362 -25.36 15.20 -15.03
C GLY A 362 -24.32 16.30 -14.77
N LYS A 363 -24.53 17.47 -15.38
CA LYS A 363 -24.05 18.73 -14.83
C LYS A 363 -25.01 19.13 -13.71
N THR A 364 -24.66 18.84 -12.46
CA THR A 364 -25.38 19.42 -11.33
C THR A 364 -24.90 20.85 -11.14
N GLN A 365 -25.44 21.80 -11.91
CA GLN A 365 -25.44 23.19 -11.47
C GLN A 365 -26.51 23.31 -10.38
N ALA A 366 -26.14 23.02 -9.14
CA ALA A 366 -26.94 23.39 -7.98
C ALA A 366 -26.90 24.93 -7.85
N ARG A 367 -27.70 25.62 -8.67
CA ARG A 367 -28.05 27.02 -8.39
C ARG A 367 -29.05 26.97 -7.24
N CYS A 368 -28.59 27.31 -6.05
CA CYS A 368 -29.49 27.61 -4.94
C CYS A 368 -30.37 28.80 -5.38
N VAL A 369 -31.59 28.50 -5.84
CA VAL A 369 -32.61 29.52 -6.09
C VAL A 369 -33.03 29.96 -4.70
N LYS A 370 -32.50 31.09 -4.23
CA LYS A 370 -33.06 31.78 -3.08
C LYS A 370 -34.52 32.11 -3.42
N ASN A 371 -35.43 31.25 -3.01
CA ASN A 371 -36.84 31.59 -2.96
C ASN A 371 -36.96 32.71 -1.93
N ASN A 372 -37.00 33.96 -2.41
CA ASN A 372 -37.52 35.07 -1.64
C ASN A 372 -39.02 34.82 -1.45
N ILE A 373 -39.36 33.93 -0.52
CA ILE A 373 -40.69 33.90 0.08
C ILE A 373 -40.72 35.13 0.97
N LYS A 374 -41.40 36.17 0.49
CA LYS A 374 -41.76 37.35 1.28
C LYS A 374 -42.84 37.00 2.29
#